data_AF-A0A2E9JW98-F1
#
_entry.id   AF-A0A2E9JW98-F1
#
_cell.length_a   1.000
_cell.length_b   1.000
_cell.length_c   1.000
_cell.angle_alpha   90.00
_cell.angle_beta   90.00
_cell.angle_gamma   90.00
#
_symmetry.space_group_name_H-M   'P 1'
#
loop_
_entity.id
_entity.type
_entity.pdbx_description
1 polymer ?
#
loop_
_entity_poly.entity_id
_entity_poly.type
_entity_poly.pdbx_seq_one_letter_code
_entity_poly.pdbx_strand_id
1 'polypeptide(L)'
;MSAAGKMVESMTEQEKARADAIMKGWLAFNANAKANEDAFNAKAEEIAAAVAELVAEKTGITDDIIGGREAEFGRLLGDTFRTFQMRMPYHHQANDALIKEQLKTIDWGFQTGNMEAMVQHDIASMYEILHERVYWIEQTGDYSLALDAVTTPTCFRNLTVGTGFTWHSPMQVSWRSPYQRILEKGWLRNIWTSVTEKKIHEEWTVPRFKGYARHLEVDLELSPWNDDDPTITMTCIPPA
;
A
#
# COMPACT_ATOMS: atom_id res chain seq x y z
N MET A 1 17.39 -18.69 -35.43
CA MET A 1 16.21 -19.22 -34.69
C MET A 1 16.05 -18.38 -33.43
N SER A 2 14.90 -17.74 -33.23
CA SER A 2 14.65 -16.87 -32.07
C SER A 2 14.54 -17.70 -30.78
N ALA A 3 14.87 -17.09 -29.63
CA ALA A 3 14.75 -17.72 -28.32
C ALA A 3 13.33 -18.27 -28.03
N ALA A 4 12.31 -17.71 -28.68
CA ALA A 4 10.91 -18.16 -28.59
C ALA A 4 10.69 -19.57 -29.16
N GLY A 5 11.41 -19.94 -30.24
CA GLY A 5 11.28 -21.28 -30.85
C GLY A 5 11.85 -22.40 -29.98
N LYS A 6 12.92 -22.12 -29.22
CA LYS A 6 13.60 -23.11 -28.37
C LYS A 6 12.82 -23.52 -27.12
N MET A 7 12.00 -22.62 -26.57
CA MET A 7 11.20 -22.91 -25.36
C MET A 7 10.00 -23.83 -25.67
N VAL A 8 9.33 -23.65 -26.80
CA VAL A 8 8.20 -24.50 -27.21
C VAL A 8 8.64 -25.94 -27.45
N GLU A 9 9.85 -26.13 -27.99
CA GLU A 9 10.45 -27.45 -28.22
C GLU A 9 10.87 -28.16 -26.92
N SER A 10 11.14 -27.41 -25.83
CA SER A 10 11.53 -27.98 -24.53
C SER A 10 10.36 -28.35 -23.62
N MET A 11 9.13 -27.98 -23.96
CA MET A 11 7.95 -28.26 -23.13
C MET A 11 7.34 -29.61 -23.46
N THR A 12 6.95 -30.35 -22.43
CA THR A 12 6.07 -31.52 -22.56
C THR A 12 4.69 -31.13 -23.10
N GLU A 13 3.97 -32.08 -23.69
CA GLU A 13 2.59 -31.82 -24.17
C GLU A 13 1.65 -31.38 -23.04
N GLN A 14 1.86 -31.88 -21.82
CA GLN A 14 1.10 -31.46 -20.64
C GLN A 14 1.39 -29.99 -20.26
N GLU A 15 2.65 -29.57 -20.33
CA GLU A 15 3.04 -28.18 -20.07
C GLU A 15 2.48 -27.23 -21.14
N LYS A 16 2.52 -27.64 -22.42
CA LYS A 16 1.92 -26.87 -23.52
C LYS A 16 0.42 -26.71 -23.32
N ALA A 17 -0.30 -27.79 -23.05
CA ALA A 17 -1.74 -27.75 -22.79
C ALA A 17 -2.10 -26.85 -21.59
N ARG A 18 -1.30 -26.89 -20.51
CA ARG A 18 -1.46 -26.00 -19.36
C ARG A 18 -1.22 -24.53 -19.74
N ALA A 19 -0.14 -24.23 -20.45
CA ALA A 19 0.18 -22.87 -20.87
C ALA A 19 -0.90 -22.30 -21.81
N ASP A 20 -1.39 -23.11 -22.76
CA ASP A 20 -2.47 -22.74 -23.67
C ASP A 20 -3.78 -22.45 -22.94
N ALA A 21 -4.13 -23.28 -21.95
CA ALA A 21 -5.31 -23.05 -21.13
C ALA A 21 -5.21 -21.74 -20.33
N ILE A 22 -4.04 -21.46 -19.74
CA ILE A 22 -3.78 -20.19 -19.03
C ILE A 22 -3.86 -19.01 -19.99
N MET A 23 -3.23 -19.10 -21.17
CA MET A 23 -3.27 -18.05 -22.18
C MET A 23 -4.69 -17.77 -22.66
N LYS A 24 -5.48 -18.80 -22.97
CA LYS A 24 -6.89 -18.62 -23.38
C LYS A 24 -7.71 -17.95 -22.29
N GLY A 25 -7.56 -18.39 -21.03
CA GLY A 25 -8.21 -17.75 -19.89
C GLY A 25 -7.79 -16.28 -19.71
N TRP A 26 -6.51 -15.99 -19.87
CA TRP A 26 -5.95 -14.63 -19.78
C TRP A 26 -6.46 -13.70 -20.89
N LEU A 27 -6.49 -14.18 -22.14
CA LEU A 27 -7.00 -13.40 -23.27
C LEU A 27 -8.50 -13.12 -23.13
N ALA A 28 -9.29 -14.12 -22.71
CA ALA A 28 -10.71 -13.95 -22.44
C ALA A 28 -10.96 -12.95 -21.30
N PHE A 29 -10.18 -13.05 -20.22
CA PHE A 29 -10.21 -12.08 -19.13
C PHE A 29 -9.91 -10.66 -19.64
N ASN A 30 -8.82 -10.46 -20.38
CA ASN A 30 -8.42 -9.13 -20.86
C ASN A 30 -9.46 -8.51 -21.80
N ALA A 31 -10.08 -9.30 -22.68
CA ALA A 31 -11.14 -8.81 -23.55
C ALA A 31 -12.34 -8.31 -22.75
N ASN A 32 -12.77 -9.07 -21.73
CA ASN A 32 -13.86 -8.68 -20.85
C ASN A 32 -13.49 -7.46 -19.97
N ALA A 33 -12.30 -7.47 -19.39
CA ALA A 33 -11.80 -6.37 -18.56
C ALA A 33 -11.76 -5.06 -19.34
N LYS A 34 -11.26 -5.10 -20.59
CA LYS A 34 -11.25 -3.92 -21.47
C LYS A 34 -12.67 -3.44 -21.82
N ALA A 35 -13.59 -4.34 -22.15
CA ALA A 35 -14.97 -3.94 -22.44
C ALA A 35 -15.64 -3.27 -21.23
N ASN A 36 -15.42 -3.81 -20.03
CA ASN A 36 -15.93 -3.21 -18.80
C ASN A 36 -15.28 -1.85 -18.47
N GLU A 37 -13.97 -1.73 -18.71
CA GLU A 37 -13.23 -0.49 -18.55
C GLU A 37 -13.73 0.59 -19.51
N ASP A 38 -13.92 0.26 -20.79
CA ASP A 38 -14.45 1.20 -21.79
C ASP A 38 -15.88 1.66 -21.41
N ALA A 39 -16.72 0.72 -20.95
CA ALA A 39 -18.07 1.04 -20.47
C ALA A 39 -18.08 1.92 -19.21
N PHE A 40 -17.15 1.68 -18.27
CA PHE A 40 -16.98 2.50 -17.08
C PHE A 40 -16.50 3.91 -17.44
N ASN A 41 -15.45 4.01 -18.26
CA ASN A 41 -14.83 5.27 -18.66
C ASN A 41 -15.79 6.20 -19.40
N ALA A 42 -16.68 5.63 -20.23
CA ALA A 42 -17.73 6.40 -20.91
C ALA A 42 -18.71 7.10 -19.95
N LYS A 43 -18.74 6.69 -18.67
CA LYS A 43 -19.62 7.22 -17.63
C LYS A 43 -18.86 7.65 -16.36
N ALA A 44 -17.54 7.84 -16.44
CA ALA A 44 -16.71 8.05 -15.25
C ALA A 44 -17.17 9.25 -14.39
N GLU A 45 -17.51 10.38 -15.02
CA GLU A 45 -18.01 11.57 -14.31
C GLU A 45 -19.39 11.36 -13.68
N GLU A 46 -20.32 10.71 -14.39
CA GLU A 46 -21.66 10.36 -13.88
C GLU A 46 -21.55 9.41 -12.67
N ILE A 47 -20.70 8.39 -12.78
CA ILE A 47 -20.42 7.45 -11.70
C ILE A 47 -19.77 8.16 -10.51
N ALA A 48 -18.81 9.06 -10.75
CA ALA A 48 -18.16 9.84 -9.71
C ALA A 48 -19.16 10.67 -8.91
N ALA A 49 -20.04 11.40 -9.60
CA ALA A 49 -21.09 12.21 -8.97
C ALA A 49 -22.05 11.34 -8.16
N ALA A 50 -22.49 10.20 -8.71
CA ALA A 50 -23.38 9.28 -8.00
C ALA A 50 -22.73 8.66 -6.76
N VAL A 51 -21.43 8.32 -6.82
CA VAL A 51 -20.69 7.84 -5.65
C VAL A 51 -20.52 8.94 -4.62
N ALA A 52 -20.27 10.18 -5.04
CA ALA A 52 -20.16 11.33 -4.14
C ALA A 52 -21.45 11.54 -3.34
N GLU A 53 -22.58 11.55 -4.04
CA GLU A 53 -23.91 11.70 -3.46
C GLU A 53 -24.21 10.56 -2.48
N LEU A 54 -23.91 9.32 -2.87
CA LEU A 54 -24.10 8.16 -2.00
C LEU A 54 -23.24 8.25 -0.74
N VAL A 55 -21.97 8.66 -0.86
CA VAL A 55 -21.08 8.82 0.30
C VAL A 55 -21.62 9.91 1.22
N ALA A 56 -22.02 11.07 0.69
CA ALA A 56 -22.62 12.14 1.45
C ALA A 56 -23.89 11.67 2.19
N GLU A 57 -24.78 10.94 1.51
CA GLU A 57 -26.00 10.37 2.09
C GLU A 57 -25.70 9.40 3.24
N LYS A 58 -24.73 8.49 3.06
CA LYS A 58 -24.43 7.44 4.05
C LYS A 58 -23.59 7.92 5.23
N THR A 59 -22.82 8.99 5.05
CA THR A 59 -21.91 9.50 6.08
C THR A 59 -22.40 10.77 6.76
N GLY A 60 -23.37 11.47 6.15
CA GLY A 60 -23.82 12.79 6.59
C GLY A 60 -22.82 13.91 6.30
N ILE A 61 -21.75 13.65 5.52
CA ILE A 61 -20.83 14.70 5.09
C ILE A 61 -21.56 15.64 4.13
N THR A 62 -21.55 16.93 4.44
CA THR A 62 -22.26 17.97 3.67
C THR A 62 -21.33 18.83 2.82
N ASP A 63 -20.01 18.73 3.06
CA ASP A 63 -19.00 19.39 2.24
C ASP A 63 -18.89 18.73 0.87
N ASP A 64 -18.44 19.49 -0.13
CA ASP A 64 -18.03 18.94 -1.41
C ASP A 64 -16.77 18.08 -1.23
N ILE A 65 -16.97 16.78 -1.06
CA ILE A 65 -15.92 15.80 -0.77
C ILE A 65 -14.96 15.53 -1.94
N ILE A 66 -15.34 15.89 -3.17
CA ILE A 66 -14.51 15.69 -4.37
C ILE A 66 -13.92 17.01 -4.86
N GLY A 67 -14.54 18.15 -4.53
CA GLY A 67 -14.02 19.49 -4.81
C GLY A 67 -14.02 19.82 -6.31
N GLY A 68 -15.07 19.44 -7.04
CA GLY A 68 -15.16 19.63 -8.49
C GLY A 68 -14.16 18.80 -9.33
N ARG A 69 -13.65 17.70 -8.77
CA ARG A 69 -12.70 16.76 -9.42
C ARG A 69 -13.38 15.48 -9.92
N GLU A 70 -14.65 15.54 -10.32
CA GLU A 70 -15.45 14.37 -10.70
C GLU A 70 -14.78 13.55 -11.79
N ALA A 71 -14.22 14.20 -12.81
CA ALA A 71 -13.51 13.53 -13.89
C ALA A 71 -12.30 12.73 -13.41
N GLU A 72 -11.56 13.26 -12.42
CA GLU A 72 -10.40 12.59 -11.85
C GLU A 72 -10.81 11.47 -10.89
N PHE A 73 -11.76 11.75 -10.00
CA PHE A 73 -12.29 10.75 -9.07
C PHE A 73 -12.90 9.57 -9.83
N GLY A 74 -13.66 9.84 -10.89
CA GLY A 74 -14.22 8.82 -11.78
C GLY A 74 -13.16 7.90 -12.38
N ARG A 75 -12.05 8.45 -12.89
CA ARG A 75 -10.93 7.64 -13.40
C ARG A 75 -10.33 6.73 -12.33
N LEU A 76 -10.15 7.24 -11.11
CA LEU A 76 -9.59 6.47 -9.99
C LEU A 76 -10.56 5.37 -9.49
N LEU A 77 -11.87 5.64 -9.51
CA LEU A 77 -12.89 4.60 -9.29
C LEU A 77 -12.80 3.51 -10.37
N GLY A 78 -12.56 3.89 -11.63
CA GLY A 78 -12.34 2.97 -12.74
C GLY A 78 -11.10 2.09 -12.55
N ASP A 79 -9.98 2.66 -12.10
CA ASP A 79 -8.77 1.89 -11.77
C ASP A 79 -9.00 0.88 -10.64
N THR A 80 -9.73 1.30 -9.61
CA THR A 80 -10.13 0.43 -8.51
C THR A 80 -11.01 -0.69 -9.03
N PHE A 81 -12.05 -0.36 -9.78
CA PHE A 81 -12.97 -1.33 -10.39
C PHE A 81 -12.24 -2.37 -11.23
N ARG A 82 -11.33 -1.93 -12.13
CA ARG A 82 -10.49 -2.80 -12.94
C ARG A 82 -9.61 -3.72 -12.09
N THR A 83 -9.05 -3.20 -11.00
CA THR A 83 -8.23 -3.99 -10.06
C THR A 83 -9.05 -5.11 -9.43
N PHE A 84 -10.26 -4.83 -8.96
CA PHE A 84 -11.15 -5.84 -8.36
C PHE A 84 -11.68 -6.88 -9.36
N GLN A 85 -11.71 -6.55 -10.66
CA GLN A 85 -12.00 -7.56 -11.68
C GLN A 85 -10.89 -8.62 -11.79
N MET A 86 -9.63 -8.28 -11.49
CA MET A 86 -8.53 -9.23 -11.55
C MET A 86 -8.59 -10.24 -10.40
N ARG A 87 -8.98 -11.48 -10.73
CA ARG A 87 -9.07 -12.61 -9.79
C ARG A 87 -7.92 -13.61 -9.93
N MET A 88 -7.10 -13.46 -10.97
CA MET A 88 -6.02 -14.40 -11.30
C MET A 88 -4.67 -13.67 -11.27
N PRO A 89 -3.60 -14.29 -10.73
CA PRO A 89 -3.60 -15.57 -10.00
C PRO A 89 -4.19 -15.47 -8.58
N TYR A 90 -4.58 -14.27 -8.14
CA TYR A 90 -5.28 -14.02 -6.88
C TYR A 90 -6.14 -12.75 -6.99
N HIS A 91 -7.01 -12.55 -6.01
CA HIS A 91 -7.83 -11.33 -5.88
C HIS A 91 -6.97 -10.13 -5.50
N HIS A 92 -6.86 -9.17 -6.43
CA HIS A 92 -6.09 -7.95 -6.17
C HIS A 92 -6.88 -6.98 -5.30
N GLN A 93 -6.15 -6.18 -4.51
CA GLN A 93 -6.68 -5.01 -3.81
C GLN A 93 -6.11 -3.74 -4.42
N ALA A 94 -6.79 -2.60 -4.21
CA ALA A 94 -6.41 -1.32 -4.80
C ALA A 94 -4.97 -0.90 -4.47
N ASN A 95 -4.47 -1.24 -3.28
CA ASN A 95 -3.12 -0.90 -2.82
C ASN A 95 -2.03 -1.92 -3.24
N ASP A 96 -2.38 -3.00 -3.94
CA ASP A 96 -1.42 -4.03 -4.36
C ASP A 96 -0.28 -3.45 -5.21
N ALA A 97 -0.58 -2.51 -6.10
CA ALA A 97 0.43 -1.88 -6.95
C ALA A 97 1.48 -1.13 -6.12
N LEU A 98 1.01 -0.34 -5.13
CA LEU A 98 1.88 0.39 -4.20
C LEU A 98 2.73 -0.57 -3.36
N ILE A 99 2.12 -1.61 -2.79
CA ILE A 99 2.82 -2.61 -1.97
C ILE A 99 3.90 -3.33 -2.80
N LYS A 100 3.59 -3.70 -4.05
CA LYS A 100 4.55 -4.38 -4.93
C LYS A 100 5.76 -3.51 -5.24
N GLU A 101 5.57 -2.23 -5.57
CA GLU A 101 6.70 -1.33 -5.85
C GLU A 101 7.57 -1.11 -4.58
N GLN A 102 6.93 -0.99 -3.41
CA GLN A 102 7.66 -0.89 -2.15
C GLN A 102 8.44 -2.17 -1.84
N LEU A 103 7.84 -3.36 -2.03
CA LEU A 103 8.51 -4.64 -1.81
C LEU A 103 9.69 -4.87 -2.75
N LYS A 104 9.61 -4.45 -4.03
CA LYS A 104 10.76 -4.51 -4.94
C LYS A 104 11.94 -3.69 -4.41
N THR A 105 11.64 -2.51 -3.89
CA THR A 105 12.65 -1.58 -3.38
C THR A 105 13.28 -2.11 -2.09
N ILE A 106 12.46 -2.61 -1.17
CA ILE A 106 12.91 -3.23 0.08
C ILE A 106 13.74 -4.50 -0.19
N ASP A 107 13.29 -5.38 -1.09
CA ASP A 107 14.05 -6.59 -1.47
C ASP A 107 15.41 -6.24 -2.06
N TRP A 108 15.48 -5.23 -2.94
CA TRP A 108 16.75 -4.73 -3.44
C TRP A 108 17.66 -4.22 -2.31
N GLY A 109 17.10 -3.47 -1.37
CA GLY A 109 17.83 -3.01 -0.19
C GLY A 109 18.40 -4.17 0.64
N PHE A 110 17.61 -5.22 0.87
CA PHE A 110 18.07 -6.44 1.55
C PHE A 110 19.16 -7.17 0.78
N GLN A 111 18.99 -7.34 -0.53
CA GLN A 111 19.94 -8.09 -1.38
C GLN A 111 21.28 -7.37 -1.54
N THR A 112 21.28 -6.03 -1.48
CA THR A 112 22.48 -5.22 -1.69
C THR A 112 23.11 -4.73 -0.39
N GLY A 113 22.50 -4.99 0.77
CA GLY A 113 22.97 -4.49 2.07
C GLY A 113 22.79 -2.97 2.25
N ASN A 114 21.92 -2.33 1.46
CA ASN A 114 21.71 -0.87 1.48
C ASN A 114 20.50 -0.42 2.32
N MET A 115 19.90 -1.32 3.12
CA MET A 115 18.71 -0.99 3.92
C MET A 115 18.92 0.22 4.83
N GLU A 116 20.06 0.31 5.52
CA GLU A 116 20.35 1.44 6.41
C GLU A 116 20.41 2.75 5.63
N ALA A 117 21.13 2.79 4.50
CA ALA A 117 21.23 3.98 3.65
C ALA A 117 19.87 4.41 3.10
N MET A 118 19.03 3.45 2.71
CA MET A 118 17.67 3.71 2.26
C MET A 118 16.80 4.31 3.37
N VAL A 119 16.88 3.76 4.58
CA VAL A 119 16.16 4.29 5.75
C VAL A 119 16.62 5.71 6.07
N GLN A 120 17.92 5.99 6.07
CA GLN A 120 18.43 7.34 6.31
C GLN A 120 17.99 8.34 5.24
N HIS A 121 17.99 7.93 3.97
CA HIS A 121 17.50 8.77 2.88
C HIS A 121 16.01 9.10 3.05
N ASP A 122 15.18 8.09 3.36
CA ASP A 122 13.75 8.28 3.60
C ASP A 122 13.49 9.21 4.80
N ILE A 123 14.20 9.01 5.93
CA ILE A 123 14.16 9.90 7.10
C ILE A 123 14.49 11.34 6.71
N ALA A 124 15.62 11.56 6.04
CA ALA A 124 16.05 12.89 5.63
C ALA A 124 15.06 13.57 4.67
N SER A 125 14.45 12.81 3.76
CA SER A 125 13.46 13.33 2.81
C SER A 125 12.19 13.85 3.47
N MET A 126 11.89 13.40 4.70
CA MET A 126 10.71 13.81 5.47
C MET A 126 10.97 14.99 6.40
N TYR A 127 12.21 15.49 6.50
CA TYR A 127 12.61 16.50 7.48
C TYR A 127 11.69 17.72 7.48
N GLU A 128 11.50 18.39 6.34
CA GLU A 128 10.72 19.64 6.27
C GLU A 128 9.27 19.44 6.73
N ILE A 129 8.64 18.32 6.34
CA ILE A 129 7.24 18.01 6.69
C ILE A 129 7.10 17.73 8.19
N LEU A 130 8.05 17.00 8.77
CA LEU A 130 8.01 16.63 10.18
C LEU A 130 8.45 17.79 11.09
N HIS A 131 9.44 18.58 10.67
CA HIS A 131 9.90 19.74 11.42
C HIS A 131 8.82 20.83 11.51
N GLU A 132 7.99 21.01 10.48
CA GLU A 132 6.82 21.91 10.58
C GLU A 132 5.87 21.50 11.72
N ARG A 133 5.73 20.19 11.98
CA ARG A 133 4.87 19.68 13.05
C ARG A 133 5.44 19.95 14.44
N VAL A 134 6.75 20.02 14.60
CA VAL A 134 7.39 20.44 15.87
C VAL A 134 6.90 21.83 16.26
N TYR A 135 6.91 22.78 15.33
CA TYR A 135 6.39 24.13 15.58
C TYR A 135 4.93 24.10 16.08
N TRP A 136 4.07 23.28 15.48
CA TRP A 136 2.66 23.17 15.92
C TRP A 136 2.52 22.54 17.31
N ILE A 137 3.33 21.53 17.62
CA ILE A 137 3.39 20.91 18.95
C ILE A 137 3.81 21.95 19.98
N GLU A 138 4.83 22.77 19.70
CA GLU A 138 5.27 23.83 20.62
C GLU A 138 4.19 24.90 20.85
N GLN A 139 3.45 25.29 19.81
CA GLN A 139 2.40 26.31 19.94
C GLN A 139 1.18 25.81 20.72
N THR A 140 0.89 24.52 20.65
CA THR A 140 -0.36 23.94 21.19
C THR A 140 -0.16 23.13 22.47
N GLY A 141 1.05 22.61 22.70
CA GLY A 141 1.33 21.57 23.68
C GLY A 141 0.76 20.19 23.33
N ASP A 142 0.20 20.01 22.13
CA ASP A 142 -0.47 18.77 21.73
C ASP A 142 0.47 17.81 20.99
N TYR A 143 1.03 16.85 21.74
CA TYR A 143 1.91 15.82 21.20
C TYR A 143 1.20 14.79 20.30
N SER A 144 -0.14 14.76 20.24
CA SER A 144 -0.85 13.87 19.30
C SER A 144 -0.56 14.23 17.84
N LEU A 145 -0.16 15.49 17.58
CA LEU A 145 0.27 15.96 16.27
C LEU A 145 1.51 15.23 15.74
N ALA A 146 2.36 14.67 16.61
CA ALA A 146 3.49 13.86 16.18
C ALA A 146 3.02 12.52 15.58
N LEU A 147 2.01 11.89 16.19
CA LEU A 147 1.43 10.67 15.67
C LEU A 147 0.62 10.92 14.40
N ASP A 148 -0.14 12.02 14.37
CA ASP A 148 -0.83 12.50 13.18
C ASP A 148 0.13 12.63 11.98
N ALA A 149 1.25 13.35 12.17
CA ALA A 149 2.24 13.64 11.13
C ALA A 149 2.71 12.41 10.33
N VAL A 150 2.77 11.24 10.98
CA VAL A 150 3.30 10.01 10.36
C VAL A 150 2.23 8.97 10.06
N THR A 151 0.98 9.16 10.50
CA THR A 151 -0.10 8.16 10.35
C THR A 151 -1.34 8.64 9.62
N THR A 152 -1.58 9.95 9.50
CA THR A 152 -2.69 10.50 8.70
C THR A 152 -2.37 10.86 7.26
N PRO A 153 -1.09 11.02 6.81
CA PRO A 153 -0.80 11.19 5.39
C PRO A 153 -1.44 10.10 4.53
N THR A 154 -2.03 10.52 3.41
CA THR A 154 -2.82 9.63 2.54
C THR A 154 -2.00 8.46 2.00
N CYS A 155 -0.69 8.62 1.79
CA CYS A 155 0.21 7.54 1.38
C CYS A 155 0.29 6.40 2.42
N PHE A 156 0.39 6.73 3.71
CA PHE A 156 0.36 5.75 4.79
C PHE A 156 -1.03 5.15 4.98
N ARG A 157 -2.08 5.98 4.88
CA ARG A 157 -3.48 5.52 4.99
C ARG A 157 -3.85 4.54 3.88
N ASN A 158 -3.45 4.81 2.64
CA ASN A 158 -3.67 3.90 1.51
C ASN A 158 -2.95 2.56 1.66
N LEU A 159 -1.84 2.52 2.42
CA LEU A 159 -1.16 1.28 2.76
C LEU A 159 -1.92 0.46 3.82
N THR A 160 -2.48 1.11 4.84
CA THR A 160 -2.86 0.45 6.10
C THR A 160 -4.36 0.35 6.36
N VAL A 161 -5.17 1.31 5.91
CA VAL A 161 -6.61 1.35 6.25
C VAL A 161 -7.36 0.17 5.64
N GLY A 162 -7.08 -0.15 4.37
CA GLY A 162 -7.73 -1.26 3.67
C GLY A 162 -7.40 -2.64 4.26
N THR A 163 -6.34 -2.75 5.06
CA THR A 163 -5.90 -4.01 5.70
C THR A 163 -6.19 -4.06 7.20
N GLY A 164 -6.69 -2.96 7.78
CA GLY A 164 -7.02 -2.82 9.20
C GLY A 164 -6.16 -1.75 9.86
N PHE A 165 -6.80 -0.64 10.24
CA PHE A 165 -6.21 0.46 11.00
C PHE A 165 -7.18 0.90 12.10
N THR A 166 -6.67 1.12 13.31
CA THR A 166 -7.47 1.52 14.49
C THR A 166 -6.76 2.61 15.28
N TRP A 167 -7.50 3.65 15.64
CA TRP A 167 -7.11 4.60 16.69
C TRP A 167 -7.56 4.05 18.05
N HIS A 168 -6.64 3.94 19.01
CA HIS A 168 -6.98 3.58 20.40
C HIS A 168 -7.07 4.80 21.30
N SER A 169 -6.25 5.82 21.00
CA SER A 169 -6.28 7.15 21.61
C SER A 169 -5.60 8.15 20.66
N PRO A 170 -5.63 9.48 20.93
CA PRO A 170 -4.84 10.44 20.16
C PRO A 170 -3.34 10.14 20.11
N MET A 171 -2.83 9.37 21.08
CA MET A 171 -1.41 9.03 21.22
C MET A 171 -1.09 7.59 20.83
N GLN A 172 -2.07 6.82 20.35
CA GLN A 172 -1.86 5.40 20.04
C GLN A 172 -2.72 4.90 18.87
N VAL A 173 -2.06 4.23 17.93
CA VAL A 173 -2.70 3.56 16.78
C VAL A 173 -2.22 2.12 16.66
N SER A 174 -3.00 1.30 15.99
CA SER A 174 -2.52 0.03 15.46
C SER A 174 -2.91 -0.15 14.01
N TRP A 175 -2.11 -0.88 13.26
CA TRP A 175 -2.45 -1.34 11.92
C TRP A 175 -1.95 -2.76 11.67
N ARG A 176 -2.63 -3.49 10.80
CA ARG A 176 -2.14 -4.77 10.31
C ARG A 176 -1.05 -4.53 9.27
N SER A 177 0.06 -5.27 9.35
CA SER A 177 1.10 -5.24 8.32
C SER A 177 0.50 -5.49 6.93
N PRO A 178 0.82 -4.66 5.92
CA PRO A 178 0.13 -4.70 4.63
C PRO A 178 0.71 -5.73 3.64
N TYR A 179 1.84 -6.37 3.96
CA TYR A 179 2.66 -7.09 2.98
C TYR A 179 2.29 -8.56 2.79
N GLN A 180 1.74 -9.22 3.82
CA GLN A 180 1.48 -10.66 3.88
C GLN A 180 0.93 -11.25 2.57
N ARG A 181 -0.20 -10.72 2.11
CA ARG A 181 -0.91 -11.17 0.90
C ARG A 181 -0.02 -11.19 -0.33
N ILE A 182 0.82 -10.17 -0.51
CA ILE A 182 1.67 -10.03 -1.69
C ILE A 182 2.91 -10.91 -1.56
N LEU A 183 3.51 -10.98 -0.37
CA LEU A 183 4.64 -11.85 -0.08
C LEU A 183 4.29 -13.32 -0.32
N GLU A 184 3.15 -13.80 0.20
CA GLU A 184 2.70 -15.18 0.00
C GLU A 184 2.57 -15.54 -1.49
N LYS A 185 2.10 -14.61 -2.33
CA LYS A 185 1.99 -14.84 -3.79
C LYS A 185 3.33 -14.72 -4.49
N GLY A 186 4.22 -13.85 -4.01
CA GLY A 186 5.60 -13.73 -4.49
C GLY A 186 6.38 -15.02 -4.25
N TRP A 187 6.30 -15.56 -3.02
CA TRP A 187 7.00 -16.79 -2.63
C TRP A 187 6.65 -17.99 -3.51
N LEU A 188 5.36 -18.16 -3.84
CA LEU A 188 4.87 -19.20 -4.76
C LEU A 188 5.45 -19.09 -6.18
N ARG A 189 6.09 -17.96 -6.51
CA ARG A 189 6.69 -17.66 -7.82
C ARG A 189 8.20 -17.47 -7.73
N ASN A 190 8.83 -17.83 -6.61
CA ASN A 190 10.25 -17.60 -6.33
C ASN A 190 10.65 -16.11 -6.39
N ILE A 191 9.74 -15.20 -6.04
CA ILE A 191 9.98 -13.77 -5.91
C ILE A 191 9.97 -13.44 -4.41
N TRP A 192 10.93 -12.65 -3.93
CA TRP A 192 11.03 -12.20 -2.53
C TRP A 192 11.10 -13.33 -1.49
N THR A 193 11.64 -14.49 -1.85
CA THR A 193 11.68 -15.69 -0.97
C THR A 193 12.50 -15.47 0.31
N SER A 194 13.36 -14.45 0.35
CA SER A 194 14.13 -14.03 1.52
C SER A 194 13.51 -12.85 2.30
N VAL A 195 12.36 -12.34 1.86
CA VAL A 195 11.68 -11.20 2.47
C VAL A 195 10.55 -11.71 3.35
N THR A 196 10.55 -11.31 4.62
CA THR A 196 9.49 -11.61 5.58
C THR A 196 8.96 -10.32 6.21
N GLU A 197 7.73 -10.35 6.71
CA GLU A 197 7.16 -9.17 7.38
C GLU A 197 7.95 -8.80 8.64
N LYS A 198 8.47 -9.79 9.38
CA LYS A 198 9.40 -9.58 10.48
C LYS A 198 10.61 -8.74 10.07
N LYS A 199 11.30 -9.13 8.98
CA LYS A 199 12.46 -8.37 8.48
C LYS A 199 12.07 -6.97 8.05
N ILE A 200 10.93 -6.82 7.37
CA ILE A 200 10.42 -5.49 7.01
C ILE A 200 10.15 -4.67 8.29
N HIS A 201 9.55 -5.26 9.31
CA HIS A 201 9.28 -4.58 10.57
C HIS A 201 10.57 -4.10 11.24
N GLU A 202 11.52 -5.02 11.44
CA GLU A 202 12.75 -4.78 12.20
C GLU A 202 13.77 -3.91 11.46
N GLU A 203 13.88 -4.03 10.14
CA GLU A 203 14.94 -3.38 9.35
C GLU A 203 14.44 -2.21 8.50
N TRP A 204 13.13 -2.06 8.31
CA TRP A 204 12.54 -0.94 7.55
C TRP A 204 11.57 -0.12 8.41
N THR A 205 10.51 -0.71 8.93
CA THR A 205 9.43 0.02 9.63
C THR A 205 9.92 0.68 10.92
N VAL A 206 10.46 -0.09 11.86
CA VAL A 206 10.91 0.41 13.17
C VAL A 206 11.99 1.49 13.03
N PRO A 207 13.13 1.26 12.31
CA PRO A 207 14.19 2.26 12.26
C PRO A 207 13.76 3.55 11.55
N ARG A 208 12.87 3.44 10.55
CA ARG A 208 12.28 4.58 9.85
C ARG A 208 11.41 5.43 10.78
N PHE A 209 10.45 4.83 11.49
CA PHE A 209 9.60 5.58 12.42
C PHE A 209 10.37 6.13 13.62
N LYS A 210 11.35 5.40 14.15
CA LYS A 210 12.28 5.95 15.16
C LYS A 210 13.10 7.12 14.62
N GLY A 211 13.40 7.12 13.32
CA GLY A 211 14.03 8.25 12.63
C GLY A 211 13.13 9.47 12.54
N TYR A 212 11.89 9.27 12.12
CA TYR A 212 10.88 10.33 12.09
C TYR A 212 10.62 10.93 13.47
N ALA A 213 10.55 10.08 14.52
CA ALA A 213 10.37 10.52 15.89
C ALA A 213 11.43 11.54 16.34
N ARG A 214 12.69 11.35 15.90
CA ARG A 214 13.77 12.32 16.19
C ARG A 214 13.55 13.68 15.54
N HIS A 215 12.98 13.73 14.34
CA HIS A 215 12.60 15.00 13.71
C HIS A 215 11.40 15.66 14.38
N LEU A 216 10.56 14.88 15.05
CA LEU A 216 9.38 15.34 15.78
C LEU A 216 9.65 15.64 17.26
N GLU A 217 10.88 15.44 17.73
CA GLU A 217 11.29 15.64 19.13
C GLU A 217 10.45 14.85 20.16
N VAL A 218 10.00 13.65 19.77
CA VAL A 218 9.27 12.69 20.62
C VAL A 218 9.91 11.30 20.53
N ASP A 219 9.43 10.36 21.34
CA ASP A 219 9.64 8.93 21.06
C ASP A 219 8.39 8.29 20.45
N LEU A 220 8.59 7.42 19.46
CA LEU A 220 7.54 6.56 18.90
C LEU A 220 7.86 5.11 19.25
N GLU A 221 7.14 4.55 20.20
CA GLU A 221 7.29 3.15 20.59
C GLU A 221 6.45 2.26 19.66
N LEU A 222 7.11 1.33 18.97
CA LEU A 222 6.45 0.32 18.13
C LEU A 222 6.49 -1.03 18.83
N SER A 223 5.38 -1.77 18.77
CA SER A 223 5.32 -3.13 19.30
C SER A 223 6.36 -4.04 18.63
N PRO A 224 6.90 -5.05 19.35
CA PRO A 224 7.71 -6.08 18.72
C PRO A 224 6.91 -6.84 17.65
N TRP A 225 7.60 -7.43 16.69
CA TRP A 225 6.95 -8.30 15.71
C TRP A 225 6.36 -9.54 16.38
N ASN A 226 5.15 -9.93 15.96
CA ASN A 226 4.48 -11.15 16.39
C ASN A 226 4.02 -11.93 15.15
N ASP A 227 4.52 -13.16 14.98
CA ASP A 227 4.17 -14.02 13.85
C ASP A 227 2.71 -14.51 13.90
N ASP A 228 2.10 -14.58 15.09
CA ASP A 228 0.70 -15.02 15.27
C ASP A 228 -0.31 -13.88 15.04
N ASP A 229 0.11 -12.64 15.32
CA ASP A 229 -0.69 -11.43 15.11
C ASP A 229 0.17 -10.33 14.47
N PRO A 230 0.08 -10.14 13.13
CA PRO A 230 0.89 -9.16 12.41
C PRO A 230 0.37 -7.72 12.58
N THR A 231 -0.26 -7.43 13.72
CA THR A 231 -0.70 -6.10 14.13
C THR A 231 0.47 -5.35 14.75
N ILE A 232 0.78 -4.18 14.21
CA ILE A 232 1.79 -3.25 14.71
C ILE A 232 1.07 -2.16 15.49
N THR A 233 1.45 -1.95 16.74
CA THR A 233 0.97 -0.85 17.56
C THR A 233 2.05 0.20 17.69
N MET A 234 1.70 1.47 17.47
CA MET A 234 2.59 2.60 17.65
C MET A 234 2.02 3.56 18.69
N THR A 235 2.83 3.92 19.68
CA THR A 235 2.47 4.87 20.75
C THR A 235 3.44 6.04 20.71
N CYS A 236 2.91 7.27 20.73
CA CYS A 236 3.72 8.46 20.90
C CYS A 236 3.96 8.72 22.39
N ILE A 237 5.22 8.89 22.75
CA ILE A 237 5.68 9.18 24.10
C ILE A 237 6.26 10.60 24.09
N PRO A 238 5.61 11.57 24.75
CA PRO A 238 6.15 12.92 24.90
C PRO A 238 7.53 12.93 25.58
N PRO A 239 8.38 13.93 25.31
CA PRO A 239 9.60 14.14 26.07
C PRO A 239 9.28 14.35 27.56
N ALA A 240 10.17 13.85 28.42
CA ALA A 240 10.07 13.93 29.88
C ALA A 240 10.32 15.32 30.43
#